data_AF-A0A839IZA8-F1
#
_entry.id   AF-A0A839IZA8-F1
#
_cell.length_a   1.000
_cell.length_b   1.000
_cell.length_c   1.000
_cell.angle_alpha   90.00
_cell.angle_beta   90.00
_cell.angle_gamma   90.00
#
_symmetry.space_group_name_H-M   'P 1'
#
loop_
_entity.id
_entity.type
_entity.pdbx_description
1 polymer ?
#
loop_
_entity_poly.entity_id
_entity_poly.type
_entity_poly.pdbx_seq_one_letter_code
_entity_poly.pdbx_strand_id
1 'polypeptide(L)'
;VTDLLNSVQIKWLATKIGFEKVIMKQNKLIGYFITDQQSSFYQSSNFTKVLQFVQTHSQSCKMKEKQTRNGLRLLLTFDGITSVEQALEALKPIVA
;
A
#
# COMPACT_ATOMS: atom_id res chain seq x y z
N VAL A 1 11.70 -1.78 21.53
CA VAL A 1 12.68 -1.17 20.59
C VAL A 1 12.51 -1.69 19.15
N THR A 2 11.96 -2.89 18.97
CA THR A 2 11.64 -3.53 17.67
C THR A 2 10.63 -2.74 16.81
N ASP A 3 9.56 -2.21 17.41
CA ASP A 3 8.47 -1.57 16.66
C ASP A 3 8.90 -0.32 15.87
N LEU A 4 9.90 0.40 16.36
CA LEU A 4 10.43 1.59 15.71
C LEU A 4 11.21 1.22 14.43
N LEU A 5 12.00 0.16 14.48
CA LEU A 5 12.73 -0.36 13.32
C LEU A 5 11.78 -0.90 12.26
N ASN A 6 10.75 -1.64 12.69
CA ASN A 6 9.73 -2.18 11.79
C ASN A 6 8.96 -1.05 11.08
N SER A 7 8.67 0.05 11.78
CA SER A 7 8.03 1.24 11.17
C SER A 7 8.89 1.87 10.08
N VAL A 8 10.22 1.92 10.26
CA VAL A 8 11.14 2.39 9.23
C VAL A 8 11.12 1.44 8.03
N GLN A 9 11.20 0.12 8.23
CA GLN A 9 11.14 -0.86 7.16
C GLN A 9 9.83 -0.75 6.34
N ILE A 10 8.69 -0.59 7.01
CA ILE A 10 7.40 -0.34 6.34
C ILE A 10 7.50 0.91 5.48
N LYS A 11 8.07 2.01 6.00
CA LYS A 11 8.23 3.25 5.24
C LYS A 11 9.05 3.03 3.97
N TRP A 12 10.16 2.30 4.04
CA TRP A 12 10.98 1.97 2.86
C TRP A 12 10.21 1.13 1.83
N LEU A 13 9.51 0.08 2.26
CA LEU A 13 8.69 -0.76 1.38
C LEU A 13 7.56 0.05 0.75
N ALA A 14 6.87 0.86 1.55
CA ALA A 14 5.79 1.72 1.12
C ALA A 14 6.23 2.70 0.02
N THR A 15 7.39 3.34 0.20
CA THR A 15 7.95 4.24 -0.82
C THR A 15 8.31 3.48 -2.10
N LYS A 16 8.87 2.27 -2.00
CA LYS A 16 9.14 1.43 -3.18
C LYS A 16 7.87 1.04 -3.93
N ILE A 17 6.79 0.74 -3.22
CA ILE A 17 5.48 0.42 -3.81
C ILE A 17 4.82 1.66 -4.44
N GLY A 18 5.16 2.85 -3.97
CA GLY A 18 4.58 4.12 -4.42
C GLY A 18 3.47 4.67 -3.52
N PHE A 19 3.42 4.24 -2.26
CA PHE A 19 2.54 4.86 -1.28
C PHE A 19 3.10 6.20 -0.78
N GLU A 20 2.28 7.23 -0.79
CA GLU A 20 2.56 8.50 -0.09
C GLU A 20 2.27 8.39 1.42
N LYS A 21 1.32 7.51 1.78
CA LYS A 21 0.90 7.33 3.17
C LYS A 21 0.47 5.90 3.42
N VAL A 22 0.83 5.37 4.59
CA VAL A 22 0.36 4.07 5.08
C VAL A 22 -0.34 4.27 6.42
N ILE A 23 -1.47 3.60 6.60
CA ILE A 23 -2.27 3.64 7.82
C ILE A 23 -2.67 2.23 8.21
N MET A 24 -2.41 1.84 9.46
CA MET A 24 -3.04 0.68 10.07
C MET A 24 -4.23 1.15 10.91
N LYS A 25 -5.42 0.64 10.61
CA LYS A 25 -6.62 0.92 11.41
C LYS A 25 -7.68 -0.15 11.19
N GLN A 26 -8.52 -0.38 12.19
CA GLN A 26 -9.69 -1.27 12.08
C GLN A 26 -9.33 -2.64 11.49
N ASN A 27 -8.23 -3.25 11.94
CA ASN A 27 -7.77 -4.57 11.47
C ASN A 27 -7.38 -4.60 9.98
N LYS A 28 -6.96 -3.44 9.43
CA LYS A 28 -6.56 -3.26 8.03
C LYS A 28 -5.29 -2.43 7.92
N LEU A 29 -4.52 -2.73 6.89
CA LEU A 29 -3.44 -1.88 6.40
C LEU A 29 -3.91 -1.18 5.13
N ILE A 30 -3.77 0.14 5.07
CA ILE A 30 -4.22 0.96 3.95
C ILE A 30 -3.05 1.79 3.44
N GLY A 31 -2.60 1.49 2.22
CA GLY A 31 -1.67 2.33 1.46
C GLY A 31 -2.43 3.32 0.59
N TYR A 32 -2.02 4.58 0.65
CA TYR A 32 -2.54 5.68 -0.17
C TYR A 32 -1.52 5.98 -1.26
N PHE A 33 -1.92 5.87 -2.52
CA PHE A 33 -1.11 6.30 -3.64
C PHE A 33 -1.15 7.84 -3.80
N ILE A 34 -0.32 8.32 -4.72
CA ILE A 34 -0.27 9.73 -5.12
C ILE A 34 -1.65 10.24 -5.53
N THR A 35 -1.98 11.45 -5.10
CA THR A 35 -3.30 12.05 -5.35
C THR A 35 -3.53 12.35 -6.82
N ASP A 36 -2.46 12.76 -7.51
CA ASP A 36 -2.51 13.12 -8.91
C ASP A 36 -2.61 11.88 -9.79
N GLN A 37 -3.82 11.61 -10.30
CA GLN A 37 -4.08 10.48 -11.20
C GLN A 37 -3.42 10.63 -12.57
N GLN A 38 -3.03 11.84 -12.96
CA GLN A 38 -2.28 12.10 -14.20
C GLN A 38 -0.78 11.94 -14.00
N SER A 39 -0.33 11.65 -12.78
CA SER A 39 1.06 11.39 -12.49
C SER A 39 1.59 10.23 -13.34
N SER A 40 2.81 10.40 -13.86
CA SER A 40 3.55 9.34 -14.56
C SER A 40 3.73 8.08 -13.71
N PHE A 41 3.56 8.17 -12.39
CA PHE A 41 3.52 7.02 -11.49
C PHE A 41 2.51 5.95 -11.95
N TYR A 42 1.28 6.35 -12.31
CA TYR A 42 0.23 5.39 -12.69
C TYR A 42 0.47 4.74 -14.05
N GLN A 43 1.39 5.28 -14.86
CA GLN A 43 1.86 4.70 -16.11
C GLN A 43 3.18 3.94 -15.95
N SER A 44 3.77 3.95 -14.75
CA SER A 44 5.05 3.33 -14.49
C SER A 44 4.95 1.81 -14.40
N SER A 45 6.03 1.13 -14.78
CA SER A 45 6.16 -0.32 -14.61
C SER A 45 6.02 -0.77 -13.16
N ASN A 46 6.39 0.09 -12.21
CA ASN A 46 6.24 -0.18 -10.78
C ASN A 46 4.75 -0.32 -10.40
N PHE A 47 3.92 0.63 -10.83
CA PHE A 47 2.48 0.55 -10.58
C PHE A 47 1.83 -0.64 -11.29
N THR A 48 2.27 -0.96 -12.51
CA THR A 48 1.81 -2.17 -13.22
C THR A 48 2.08 -3.45 -12.42
N LYS A 49 3.25 -3.59 -11.80
CA LYS A 49 3.56 -4.73 -10.91
C LYS A 49 2.62 -4.80 -9.72
N VAL A 50 2.32 -3.65 -9.12
CA VAL A 50 1.36 -3.59 -8.00
C VAL A 50 -0.04 -4.03 -8.45
N LEU A 51 -0.50 -3.59 -9.62
CA LEU A 51 -1.78 -4.05 -10.18
C LEU A 51 -1.80 -5.56 -10.42
N GLN A 52 -0.75 -6.13 -11.00
CA GLN A 52 -0.62 -7.57 -11.22
C GLN A 52 -0.62 -8.35 -9.89
N PHE A 53 0.07 -7.84 -8.88
CA PHE A 53 0.06 -8.42 -7.54
C PHE A 53 -1.36 -8.46 -6.95
N VAL A 54 -2.11 -7.37 -7.07
CA VAL A 54 -3.48 -7.29 -6.53
C VAL A 54 -4.43 -8.21 -7.28
N GLN A 55 -4.27 -8.37 -8.59
CA GLN A 55 -5.06 -9.32 -9.37
C GLN A 55 -4.79 -10.78 -8.97
N THR A 56 -3.52 -11.12 -8.75
CA THR A 56 -3.11 -12.48 -8.33
C THR A 56 -3.43 -12.78 -6.87
N HIS A 57 -3.48 -11.76 -6.00
CA HIS A 57 -3.72 -11.87 -4.55
C HIS A 57 -5.01 -11.16 -4.09
N SER A 58 -6.07 -11.26 -4.90
CA SER A 58 -7.34 -10.56 -4.70
C SER A 58 -8.09 -10.91 -3.40
N GLN A 59 -7.77 -12.05 -2.78
CA GLN A 59 -8.33 -12.45 -1.48
C GLN A 59 -7.72 -11.66 -0.31
N SER A 60 -6.43 -11.34 -0.40
CA SER A 60 -5.67 -10.70 0.69
C SER A 60 -5.66 -9.18 0.59
N CYS A 61 -5.77 -8.64 -0.63
CA CYS A 61 -5.67 -7.21 -0.87
C CYS A 61 -6.63 -6.72 -1.95
N LYS A 62 -7.07 -5.46 -1.81
CA LYS A 62 -8.07 -4.86 -2.68
C LYS A 62 -7.69 -3.43 -3.03
N MET A 63 -7.76 -3.12 -4.31
CA MET A 63 -7.64 -1.75 -4.79
C MET A 63 -8.99 -1.05 -4.77
N LYS A 64 -9.03 0.18 -4.24
CA LYS A 64 -10.27 0.98 -4.16
C LYS A 64 -9.97 2.45 -4.42
N GLU A 65 -10.81 3.08 -5.20
CA GLU A 65 -10.84 4.53 -5.29
C GLU A 65 -11.68 5.10 -4.15
N LYS A 66 -11.24 6.24 -3.60
CA LYS A 66 -11.95 6.94 -2.54
C LYS A 66 -11.82 8.43 -2.71
N GLN A 67 -12.95 9.13 -2.67
CA GLN A 67 -12.96 10.58 -2.57
C GLN A 67 -12.39 10.99 -1.21
N THR A 68 -11.29 11.74 -1.23
CA THR A 68 -10.68 12.36 -0.06
C THR A 68 -10.87 13.86 -0.11
N ARG A 69 -10.50 14.56 0.98
CA ARG A 69 -10.55 16.03 1.03
C ARG A 69 -9.71 16.69 -0.09
N ASN A 70 -8.70 15.98 -0.58
CA ASN A 70 -7.77 16.46 -1.61
C ASN A 70 -8.08 15.88 -3.00
N GLY A 71 -9.26 15.30 -3.21
CA GLY A 71 -9.65 14.68 -4.48
C GLY A 71 -9.71 13.15 -4.43
N LEU A 72 -9.91 12.55 -5.60
CA LEU A 72 -10.06 11.11 -5.78
C LEU A 72 -8.70 10.42 -5.63
N ARG A 73 -8.53 9.58 -4.59
CA ARG A 73 -7.30 8.82 -4.35
C ARG A 73 -7.52 7.34 -4.56
N LEU A 74 -6.52 6.69 -5.15
CA LEU A 74 -6.42 5.24 -5.19
C LEU A 74 -5.82 4.73 -3.88
N LEU A 75 -6.41 3.67 -3.34
CA LEU A 75 -6.01 3.03 -2.10
C LEU A 75 -5.77 1.53 -2.34
N LEU A 76 -4.73 0.99 -1.72
CA LEU A 76 -4.55 -0.45 -1.59
C LEU A 76 -4.82 -0.85 -0.13
N THR A 77 -5.78 -1.75 0.07
CA THR A 77 -6.20 -2.21 1.40
C THR A 77 -5.89 -3.68 1.58
N PHE A 78 -5.24 -4.04 2.69
CA PHE A 78 -5.07 -5.40 3.16
C PHE A 78 -5.98 -5.61 4.36
N ASP A 79 -6.82 -6.63 4.31
CA ASP A 79 -7.69 -7.03 5.41
C ASP A 79 -6.93 -7.98 6.35
N GLY A 80 -7.24 -7.99 7.65
CA GLY A 80 -6.65 -8.95 8.61
C GLY A 80 -5.36 -8.51 9.28
N ILE A 81 -4.90 -7.27 9.07
CA ILE A 81 -3.62 -6.77 9.61
C ILE A 81 -3.83 -6.05 10.95
N THR A 82 -3.27 -6.62 12.03
CA THR A 82 -3.33 -6.08 13.40
C THR A 82 -1.98 -5.66 13.97
N SER A 83 -0.88 -6.13 13.38
CA SER A 83 0.48 -5.89 13.87
C SER A 83 1.40 -5.36 12.78
N VAL A 84 2.49 -4.73 13.21
CA VAL A 84 3.49 -4.12 12.31
C VAL A 84 4.22 -5.22 11.52
N GLU A 85 4.43 -6.37 12.15
CA GLU A 85 5.03 -7.56 11.55
C GLU A 85 4.15 -8.10 10.42
N GLN A 86 2.84 -8.24 10.65
CA GLN A 86 1.90 -8.64 9.60
C GLN A 86 1.86 -7.63 8.45
N ALA A 87 1.98 -6.34 8.74
CA ALA A 87 2.06 -5.32 7.70
C ALA A 87 3.33 -5.49 6.85
N LEU A 88 4.49 -5.79 7.46
CA LEU A 88 5.71 -6.09 6.72
C LEU A 88 5.56 -7.32 5.83
N GLU A 89 5.02 -8.41 6.36
CA GLU A 89 4.79 -9.65 5.60
C GLU A 89 3.80 -9.43 4.43
N ALA A 90 2.80 -8.56 4.60
CA ALA A 90 1.87 -8.21 3.53
C ALA A 90 2.51 -7.35 2.42
N LEU A 91 3.48 -6.49 2.76
CA LEU A 91 4.10 -5.55 1.81
C LEU A 91 5.32 -6.13 1.08
N LYS A 92 6.09 -7.03 1.71
CA LYS A 92 7.31 -7.62 1.11
C LYS A 92 7.08 -8.27 -0.27
N PRO A 93 6.01 -9.05 -0.51
CA PRO A 93 5.83 -9.75 -1.79
C PRO A 93 5.56 -8.81 -2.97
N ILE A 94 5.16 -7.57 -2.72
CA ILE A 94 4.82 -6.58 -3.76
C ILE A 94 6.09 -6.03 -4.42
N VAL A 95 7.21 -6.00 -3.69
CA VAL A 95 8.49 -5.47 -4.14
C VAL A 95 9.50 -6.56 -4.51
N ALA A 96 9.14 -7.83 -4.29
CA ALA A 96 9.99 -9.00 -4.52
C ALA A 96 10.15 -9.31 -6.01
#